data_AF-F6DR31-F1
#
_entry.id   AF-F6DR31-F1
#
_cell.length_a   1.000
_cell.length_b   1.000
_cell.length_c   1.000
_cell.angle_alpha   90.00
_cell.angle_beta   90.00
_cell.angle_gamma   90.00
#
_symmetry.space_group_name_H-M   'P 1'
#
loop_
_entity.id
_entity.type
_entity.pdbx_description
1 polymer ?
#
loop_
_entity_poly.entity_id
_entity_poly.type
_entity_poly.pdbx_seq_one_letter_code
_entity_poly.pdbx_strand_id
1 'polypeptide(L)'
;MDYKEKAHFLTEILKLGEKRDRQCMVGVEIEHIVVDKNSWNSIHYYQKDGIETILKKLMRFAYKPKFEGDSLIGLEHEDYIITLEPGGQLEISIRPCSSLKKIELIYFQFLQQVIPILEEQNQFLMALGYHPKSTIADIPFIPKKRYQLMSAYLKEKGKYAHNMMKGTASLQISIDYYDEEDFIKKMRVAHFLSPVLAVISDNAPIFEGKDYEQNSLRSLIWQNTDPARSGTIPGVMDQSFGYQEYADYLLNVEPILFLKDDRALSAGNRKISDLLDQYVFTVPELEHLFSMVFPDARAKNYIEIRTGDSLPHPFSFSYIAFIKGLFYNQAALDYLFQLTETVDSETLEKYKQSMIQKGLKGDFASKTLIDFLPPLFDWAREGLPVEEIHYLQPLENLILSQENVLHRTREKLDKEGLDGLRSCILNDLIQEECLSC
;
A
#
# COMPACT_ATOMS: atom_id res chain seq x y z
N MET A 1 -9.44 24.87 -22.12
CA MET A 1 -8.36 24.10 -22.78
C MET A 1 -9.02 23.07 -23.64
N ASP A 2 -8.56 22.83 -24.86
CA ASP A 2 -9.01 21.65 -25.61
C ASP A 2 -8.48 20.36 -24.94
N TYR A 3 -8.95 19.20 -25.39
CA TYR A 3 -8.57 17.93 -24.78
C TYR A 3 -7.06 17.65 -24.89
N LYS A 4 -6.43 18.00 -26.02
CA LYS A 4 -4.99 17.76 -26.23
C LYS A 4 -4.16 18.66 -25.32
N GLU A 5 -4.57 19.90 -25.14
CA GLU A 5 -3.95 20.83 -24.19
C GLU A 5 -4.02 20.30 -22.76
N LYS A 6 -5.16 19.71 -22.34
CA LYS A 6 -5.30 19.11 -21.00
C LYS A 6 -4.39 17.89 -20.82
N ALA A 7 -4.32 17.02 -21.82
CA ALA A 7 -3.49 15.83 -21.73
C ALA A 7 -2.00 16.21 -21.70
N HIS A 8 -1.58 17.16 -22.54
CA HIS A 8 -0.23 17.72 -22.49
C HIS A 8 0.07 18.34 -21.11
N PHE A 9 -0.86 19.11 -20.54
CA PHE A 9 -0.69 19.68 -19.21
C PHE A 9 -0.44 18.62 -18.13
N LEU A 10 -1.22 17.53 -18.11
CA LEU A 10 -1.02 16.43 -17.16
C LEU A 10 0.31 15.70 -17.40
N THR A 11 0.72 15.52 -18.66
CA THR A 11 2.04 14.99 -19.02
C THR A 11 3.17 15.85 -18.46
N GLU A 12 3.07 17.18 -18.55
CA GLU A 12 4.08 18.08 -17.96
C GLU A 12 4.12 17.98 -16.42
N ILE A 13 2.99 17.73 -15.76
CA ILE A 13 2.97 17.46 -14.31
C ILE A 13 3.71 16.16 -13.98
N LEU A 14 3.56 15.09 -14.77
CA LEU A 14 4.32 13.85 -14.59
C LEU A 14 5.82 14.08 -14.76
N LYS A 15 6.23 14.88 -15.75
CA LYS A 15 7.66 15.22 -15.93
C LYS A 15 8.28 15.95 -14.75
N LEU A 16 7.50 16.64 -13.91
CA LEU A 16 8.01 17.23 -12.66
C LEU A 16 8.45 16.16 -11.64
N GLY A 17 8.01 14.91 -11.81
CA GLY A 17 8.44 13.78 -10.99
C GLY A 17 9.83 13.23 -11.31
N GLU A 18 10.37 13.51 -12.50
CA GLU A 18 11.64 12.97 -12.98
C GLU A 18 12.82 13.30 -12.04
N LYS A 19 13.49 12.27 -11.50
CA LYS A 19 14.67 12.43 -10.63
C LYS A 19 15.97 12.39 -11.42
N ARG A 20 16.38 13.54 -11.93
CA ARG A 20 17.56 13.66 -12.82
C ARG A 20 18.91 13.35 -12.16
N ASP A 21 19.00 13.45 -10.85
CA ASP A 21 20.20 13.08 -10.08
C ASP A 21 20.38 11.55 -9.96
N ARG A 22 19.37 10.78 -10.39
CA ARG A 22 19.34 9.31 -10.38
C ARG A 22 19.67 8.72 -9.01
N GLN A 23 19.30 9.42 -7.94
CA GLN A 23 19.38 8.86 -6.61
C GLN A 23 18.28 7.81 -6.43
N CYS A 24 18.66 6.64 -5.93
CA CYS A 24 17.72 5.58 -5.62
C CYS A 24 17.09 5.83 -4.25
N MET A 25 16.01 6.60 -4.20
CA MET A 25 15.26 6.83 -2.97
C MET A 25 14.05 5.90 -2.89
N VAL A 26 13.70 5.51 -1.68
CA VAL A 26 12.53 4.69 -1.40
C VAL A 26 11.69 5.38 -0.35
N GLY A 27 10.43 5.67 -0.68
CA GLY A 27 9.40 6.06 0.28
C GLY A 27 8.62 4.82 0.74
N VAL A 28 8.22 4.79 2.01
CA VAL A 28 7.52 3.63 2.59
C VAL A 28 6.32 4.10 3.39
N GLU A 29 5.16 3.53 3.10
CA GLU A 29 3.93 3.73 3.85
C GLU A 29 3.49 2.39 4.44
N ILE A 30 3.31 2.34 5.77
CA ILE A 30 2.91 1.11 6.47
C ILE A 30 1.66 1.41 7.30
N GLU A 31 0.60 0.68 7.04
CA GLU A 31 -0.65 0.76 7.80
C GLU A 31 -0.68 -0.36 8.86
N HIS A 32 -1.23 -0.02 10.03
CA HIS A 32 -1.37 -0.91 11.17
C HIS A 32 -2.79 -0.88 11.74
N ILE A 33 -3.23 -2.04 12.21
CA ILE A 33 -4.54 -2.20 12.84
C ILE A 33 -4.33 -2.21 14.36
N VAL A 34 -5.08 -1.39 15.08
CA VAL A 34 -5.06 -1.41 16.56
C VAL A 34 -6.24 -2.25 17.07
N VAL A 35 -5.95 -3.21 17.96
CA VAL A 35 -6.97 -4.08 18.57
C VAL A 35 -6.86 -4.12 20.09
N ASP A 36 -7.96 -4.39 20.77
CA ASP A 36 -7.97 -4.68 22.21
C ASP A 36 -7.35 -6.06 22.49
N LYS A 37 -6.48 -6.16 23.51
CA LYS A 37 -5.74 -7.40 23.80
C LYS A 37 -6.62 -8.58 24.22
N ASN A 38 -7.76 -8.30 24.84
CA ASN A 38 -8.62 -9.35 25.38
C ASN A 38 -9.63 -9.85 24.35
N SER A 39 -10.23 -8.92 23.60
CA SER A 39 -11.34 -9.20 22.70
C SER A 39 -10.95 -9.28 21.23
N TRP A 40 -9.75 -8.81 20.86
CA TRP A 40 -9.27 -8.67 19.48
C TRP A 40 -10.10 -7.73 18.59
N ASN A 41 -11.09 -7.04 19.18
CA ASN A 41 -11.91 -6.08 18.46
C ASN A 41 -11.08 -4.84 18.08
N SER A 42 -11.44 -4.23 16.95
CA SER A 42 -10.85 -2.98 16.49
C SER A 42 -11.01 -1.88 17.54
N ILE A 43 -9.94 -1.13 17.78
CA ILE A 43 -9.99 0.12 18.54
C ILE A 43 -10.41 1.23 17.58
N HIS A 44 -11.60 1.79 17.80
CA HIS A 44 -12.11 2.86 16.94
C HIS A 44 -11.74 4.26 17.44
N TYR A 45 -11.95 5.28 16.61
CA TYR A 45 -11.54 6.66 16.91
C TYR A 45 -12.16 7.25 18.18
N TYR A 46 -13.47 7.10 18.35
CA TYR A 46 -14.26 7.85 19.33
C TYR A 46 -14.25 7.29 20.78
N GLN A 47 -13.69 6.10 21.02
CA GLN A 47 -13.74 5.50 22.37
C GLN A 47 -12.74 6.15 23.32
N LYS A 48 -12.95 5.98 24.64
CA LYS A 48 -12.12 6.58 25.70
C LYS A 48 -10.62 6.34 25.50
N ASP A 49 -10.25 5.10 25.21
CA ASP A 49 -8.89 4.68 24.86
C ASP A 49 -8.80 4.40 23.35
N GLY A 50 -9.35 5.31 22.54
CA GLY A 50 -9.44 5.19 21.09
C GLY A 50 -8.25 5.77 20.33
N ILE A 51 -8.33 5.73 19.00
CA ILE A 51 -7.28 6.25 18.09
C ILE A 51 -6.97 7.73 18.37
N GLU A 52 -7.99 8.57 18.64
CA GLU A 52 -7.74 9.98 18.97
C GLU A 52 -6.89 10.12 20.25
N THR A 53 -7.16 9.29 21.26
CA THR A 53 -6.41 9.28 22.52
C THR A 53 -4.96 8.86 22.30
N ILE A 54 -4.71 7.87 21.43
CA ILE A 54 -3.36 7.44 21.04
C ILE A 54 -2.62 8.63 20.40
N LEU A 55 -3.23 9.31 19.42
CA LEU A 55 -2.62 10.47 18.77
C LEU A 55 -2.33 11.60 19.77
N LYS A 56 -3.27 11.91 20.68
CA LYS A 56 -3.07 12.91 21.74
C LYS A 56 -1.89 12.57 22.64
N LYS A 57 -1.73 11.28 23.00
CA LYS A 57 -0.58 10.82 23.81
C LYS A 57 0.74 10.90 23.05
N LEU A 58 0.75 10.59 21.75
CA LEU A 58 1.95 10.67 20.90
C LEU A 58 2.50 12.09 20.80
N MET A 59 1.65 13.12 20.89
CA MET A 59 2.08 14.54 20.82
C MET A 59 3.20 14.92 21.82
N ARG A 60 3.42 14.14 22.89
CA ARG A 60 4.54 14.37 23.82
C ARG A 60 5.93 14.16 23.21
N PHE A 61 6.03 13.47 22.06
CA PHE A 61 7.29 13.20 21.35
C PHE A 61 7.55 14.23 20.25
N ALA A 62 7.26 15.52 20.49
CA ALA A 62 7.53 16.64 19.59
C ALA A 62 6.84 16.60 18.21
N TYR A 63 5.74 15.86 18.09
CA TYR A 63 4.92 15.88 16.87
C TYR A 63 4.15 17.18 16.72
N LYS A 64 4.02 17.65 15.48
CA LYS A 64 3.08 18.72 15.11
C LYS A 64 1.71 18.11 14.81
N PRO A 65 0.63 18.54 15.47
CA PRO A 65 -0.69 17.96 15.26
C PRO A 65 -1.33 18.44 13.95
N LYS A 66 -2.09 17.56 13.28
CA LYS A 66 -2.94 17.90 12.14
C LYS A 66 -4.40 17.72 12.50
N PHE A 67 -5.16 18.80 12.43
CA PHE A 67 -6.58 18.84 12.76
C PHE A 67 -7.45 19.01 11.52
N GLU A 68 -8.65 18.42 11.55
CA GLU A 68 -9.76 18.75 10.67
C GLU A 68 -10.93 19.20 11.55
N GLY A 69 -11.20 20.51 11.57
CA GLY A 69 -12.04 21.11 12.61
C GLY A 69 -11.40 20.90 13.99
N ASP A 70 -12.18 20.35 14.93
CA ASP A 70 -11.72 20.06 16.29
C ASP A 70 -11.11 18.65 16.43
N SER A 71 -11.15 17.83 15.38
CA SER A 71 -10.71 16.43 15.41
C SER A 71 -9.24 16.30 15.04
N LEU A 72 -8.45 15.68 15.91
CA LEU A 72 -7.05 15.33 15.63
C LEU A 72 -7.02 14.12 14.69
N ILE A 73 -6.49 14.29 13.48
CA ILE A 73 -6.57 13.28 12.40
C ILE A 73 -5.20 12.81 11.90
N GLY A 74 -4.11 13.33 12.48
CA GLY A 74 -2.76 12.94 12.14
C GLY A 74 -1.71 13.73 12.91
N LEU A 75 -0.46 13.32 12.76
CA LEU A 75 0.70 13.92 13.39
C LEU A 75 1.83 14.04 12.37
N GLU A 76 2.68 15.05 12.51
CA GLU A 76 3.83 15.24 11.65
C GLU A 76 5.12 15.27 12.48
N HIS A 77 6.04 14.37 12.14
CA HIS A 77 7.42 14.32 12.61
C HIS A 77 8.35 14.86 11.50
N GLU A 78 9.62 15.09 11.81
CA GLU A 78 10.60 15.55 10.80
C GLU A 78 10.93 14.48 9.75
N ASP A 79 10.90 13.20 10.15
CA ASP A 79 11.25 12.06 9.28
C ASP A 79 10.05 11.32 8.67
N TYR A 80 8.87 11.40 9.30
CA TYR A 80 7.65 10.74 8.82
C TYR A 80 6.38 11.51 9.19
N ILE A 81 5.25 11.06 8.66
CA ILE A 81 3.92 11.55 9.00
C ILE A 81 3.10 10.36 9.52
N ILE A 82 2.26 10.60 10.53
CA ILE A 82 1.23 9.65 10.96
C ILE A 82 -0.11 10.14 10.44
N THR A 83 -0.79 9.29 9.68
CA THR A 83 -2.11 9.53 9.10
C THR A 83 -3.07 8.45 9.58
N LEU A 84 -4.37 8.70 9.39
CA LEU A 84 -5.42 7.74 9.69
C LEU A 84 -6.18 7.36 8.41
N GLU A 85 -6.32 6.05 8.21
CA GLU A 85 -7.20 5.46 7.21
C GLU A 85 -8.67 5.44 7.68
N PRO A 86 -9.65 5.20 6.79
CA PRO A 86 -11.07 5.44 7.12
C PRO A 86 -11.61 4.67 8.33
N GLY A 87 -11.08 3.48 8.62
CA GLY A 87 -11.44 2.66 9.78
C GLY A 87 -10.67 2.99 11.06
N GLY A 88 -9.72 3.92 11.00
CA GLY A 88 -8.84 4.27 12.11
C GLY A 88 -7.53 3.49 12.16
N GLN A 89 -7.17 2.78 11.08
CA GLN A 89 -5.84 2.20 10.93
C GLN A 89 -4.80 3.32 11.02
N LEU A 90 -3.71 3.05 11.74
CA LEU A 90 -2.59 3.98 11.89
C LEU A 90 -1.63 3.76 10.73
N GLU A 91 -1.43 4.78 9.91
CA GLU A 91 -0.42 4.75 8.84
C GLU A 91 0.80 5.57 9.26
N ILE A 92 1.98 5.02 9.04
CA ILE A 92 3.26 5.74 9.06
C ILE A 92 3.75 5.91 7.62
N SER A 93 3.85 7.16 7.17
CA SER A 93 4.43 7.53 5.87
C SER A 93 5.85 8.07 6.09
N ILE A 94 6.86 7.22 5.85
CA ILE A 94 8.29 7.54 6.01
C ILE A 94 8.76 8.33 4.79
N ARG A 95 9.40 9.49 5.02
CA ARG A 95 9.95 10.31 3.94
C ARG A 95 11.02 9.54 3.16
N PRO A 96 11.19 9.82 1.84
CA PRO A 96 12.10 9.05 0.99
C PRO A 96 13.52 8.96 1.56
N CYS A 97 14.09 7.76 1.55
CA CYS A 97 15.43 7.47 2.04
C CYS A 97 16.20 6.60 1.05
N SER A 98 17.51 6.82 0.94
CA SER A 98 18.39 5.98 0.10
C SER A 98 18.85 4.69 0.78
N SER A 99 18.73 4.60 2.11
CA SER A 99 19.20 3.46 2.91
C SER A 99 18.05 2.77 3.63
N LEU A 100 17.95 1.45 3.48
CA LEU A 100 16.97 0.63 4.20
C LEU A 100 17.21 0.65 5.70
N LYS A 101 18.48 0.74 6.15
CA LYS A 101 18.80 0.86 7.57
C LYS A 101 18.23 2.14 8.16
N LYS A 102 18.25 3.25 7.42
CA LYS A 102 17.64 4.51 7.86
C LYS A 102 16.12 4.38 7.99
N ILE A 103 15.47 3.75 7.01
CA ILE A 103 14.02 3.47 7.06
C ILE A 103 13.70 2.60 8.29
N GLU A 104 14.50 1.58 8.55
CA GLU A 104 14.34 0.70 9.72
C GLU A 104 14.46 1.48 11.03
N LEU A 105 15.50 2.29 11.19
CA LEU A 105 15.67 3.11 12.39
C LEU A 105 14.48 4.06 12.63
N ILE A 106 13.98 4.71 11.57
CA ILE A 106 12.80 5.59 11.67
C ILE A 106 11.55 4.79 12.10
N TYR A 107 11.34 3.62 11.49
CA TYR A 107 10.20 2.78 11.82
C TYR A 107 10.25 2.26 13.26
N PHE A 108 11.42 1.80 13.72
CA PHE A 108 11.60 1.37 15.11
C PHE A 108 11.47 2.54 16.09
N GLN A 109 11.90 3.75 15.73
CA GLN A 109 11.65 4.94 16.55
C GLN A 109 10.15 5.20 16.73
N PHE A 110 9.35 5.07 15.67
CA PHE A 110 7.89 5.14 15.77
C PHE A 110 7.33 4.05 16.68
N LEU A 111 7.76 2.81 16.52
CA LEU A 111 7.33 1.68 17.35
C LEU A 111 7.65 1.90 18.83
N GLN A 112 8.86 2.35 19.16
CA GLN A 112 9.29 2.68 20.53
C GLN A 112 8.44 3.79 21.18
N GLN A 113 7.82 4.66 20.38
CA GLN A 113 6.95 5.73 20.89
C GLN A 113 5.50 5.28 21.04
N VAL A 114 4.96 4.52 20.08
CA VAL A 114 3.54 4.14 20.06
C VAL A 114 3.26 2.92 20.95
N ILE A 115 4.14 1.92 20.99
CA ILE A 115 3.88 0.67 21.72
C ILE A 115 3.67 0.90 23.22
N PRO A 116 4.48 1.69 23.95
CA PRO A 116 4.23 1.95 25.36
C PRO A 116 2.85 2.58 25.62
N ILE A 117 2.36 3.42 24.71
CA ILE A 117 1.01 4.00 24.79
C ILE A 117 -0.07 2.92 24.67
N LEU A 118 0.09 2.01 23.71
CA LEU A 118 -0.84 0.91 23.47
C LEU A 118 -0.83 -0.10 24.63
N GLU A 119 0.33 -0.39 25.19
CA GLU A 119 0.49 -1.24 26.39
C GLU A 119 -0.29 -0.67 27.59
N GLU A 120 -0.13 0.63 27.89
CA GLU A 120 -0.89 1.31 28.94
C GLU A 120 -2.42 1.21 28.75
N GLN A 121 -2.87 1.05 27.50
CA GLN A 121 -4.27 1.00 27.12
C GLN A 121 -4.78 -0.42 26.84
N ASN A 122 -3.96 -1.45 27.12
CA ASN A 122 -4.28 -2.86 26.87
C ASN A 122 -4.60 -3.14 25.38
N GLN A 123 -3.73 -2.68 24.48
CA GLN A 123 -3.92 -2.77 23.02
C GLN A 123 -2.72 -3.39 22.31
N PHE A 124 -2.99 -4.06 21.19
CA PHE A 124 -1.99 -4.55 20.25
C PHE A 124 -1.96 -3.69 18.98
N LEU A 125 -0.75 -3.43 18.47
CA LEU A 125 -0.51 -2.94 17.12
C LEU A 125 -0.25 -4.14 16.20
N MET A 126 -1.13 -4.36 15.24
CA MET A 126 -1.09 -5.51 14.34
C MET A 126 -0.56 -5.13 12.96
N ALA A 127 0.32 -5.96 12.43
CA ALA A 127 0.72 -5.96 11.03
C ALA A 127 0.04 -7.13 10.29
N LEU A 128 -1.14 -6.85 9.74
CA LEU A 128 -2.01 -7.80 9.02
C LEU A 128 -2.65 -7.13 7.81
N GLY A 129 -2.85 -7.88 6.73
CA GLY A 129 -3.51 -7.37 5.52
C GLY A 129 -5.00 -7.08 5.70
N TYR A 130 -5.66 -7.74 6.66
CA TYR A 130 -7.07 -7.55 6.99
C TYR A 130 -7.36 -7.72 8.49
N HIS A 131 -8.38 -7.03 9.00
CA HIS A 131 -8.78 -7.07 10.41
C HIS A 131 -9.15 -8.50 10.88
N PRO A 132 -8.62 -8.97 12.02
CA PRO A 132 -8.75 -10.38 12.44
C PRO A 132 -10.05 -10.74 13.17
N LYS A 133 -10.96 -9.80 13.46
CA LYS A 133 -12.10 -10.10 14.33
C LYS A 133 -13.38 -9.32 14.04
N SER A 134 -13.29 -7.99 14.06
CA SER A 134 -14.45 -7.12 13.91
C SER A 134 -14.98 -7.19 12.48
N THR A 135 -16.29 -7.14 12.33
CA THR A 135 -16.85 -6.91 11.00
C THR A 135 -16.67 -5.45 10.63
N ILE A 136 -16.66 -5.13 9.34
CA ILE A 136 -16.60 -3.72 8.94
C ILE A 136 -17.84 -2.96 9.41
N ALA A 137 -18.97 -3.61 9.68
CA ALA A 137 -20.17 -2.95 10.20
C ALA A 137 -19.96 -2.39 11.62
N ASP A 138 -19.08 -3.02 12.40
CA ASP A 138 -18.76 -2.63 13.78
C ASP A 138 -17.74 -1.48 13.84
N ILE A 139 -17.06 -1.18 12.74
CA ILE A 139 -16.02 -0.15 12.67
C ILE A 139 -16.64 1.15 12.13
N PRO A 140 -16.73 2.22 12.95
CA PRO A 140 -17.21 3.52 12.48
C PRO A 140 -16.14 4.24 11.64
N PHE A 141 -16.58 5.09 10.71
CA PHE A 141 -15.65 5.98 10.01
C PHE A 141 -15.09 7.04 10.95
N ILE A 142 -13.81 7.36 10.81
CA ILE A 142 -13.19 8.49 11.53
C ILE A 142 -13.77 9.84 11.06
N PRO A 143 -13.66 10.93 11.85
CA PRO A 143 -14.35 12.19 11.56
C PRO A 143 -13.64 13.03 10.49
N LYS A 144 -13.41 12.47 9.30
CA LYS A 144 -12.88 13.19 8.12
C LYS A 144 -13.96 13.34 7.07
N LYS A 145 -14.20 14.57 6.61
CA LYS A 145 -15.25 14.92 5.65
C LYS A 145 -15.10 14.16 4.34
N ARG A 146 -13.86 13.99 3.86
CA ARG A 146 -13.57 13.22 2.65
C ARG A 146 -14.04 11.76 2.74
N TYR A 147 -13.92 11.11 3.90
CA TYR A 147 -14.33 9.72 4.05
C TYR A 147 -15.85 9.56 4.13
N GLN A 148 -16.59 10.58 4.59
CA GLN A 148 -18.05 10.60 4.47
C GLN A 148 -18.49 10.62 3.00
N LEU A 149 -17.86 11.47 2.18
CA LEU A 149 -18.14 11.55 0.74
C LEU A 149 -17.75 10.25 0.02
N MET A 150 -16.57 9.70 0.32
CA MET A 150 -16.11 8.43 -0.24
C MET A 150 -17.01 7.26 0.15
N SER A 151 -17.40 7.17 1.42
CA SER A 151 -18.29 6.12 1.90
C SER A 151 -19.64 6.14 1.16
N ALA A 152 -20.23 7.33 1.00
CA ALA A 152 -21.50 7.50 0.29
C ALA A 152 -21.39 7.08 -1.19
N TYR A 153 -20.32 7.48 -1.88
CA TYR A 153 -20.08 7.11 -3.27
C TYR A 153 -19.81 5.60 -3.43
N LEU A 154 -18.93 5.04 -2.61
CA LEU A 154 -18.46 3.65 -2.74
C LEU A 154 -19.50 2.61 -2.33
N LYS A 155 -20.49 2.99 -1.51
CA LYS A 155 -21.56 2.10 -1.04
C LYS A 155 -22.29 1.36 -2.17
N GLU A 156 -22.37 1.97 -3.36
CA GLU A 156 -23.10 1.44 -4.51
C GLU A 156 -22.18 0.91 -5.63
N LYS A 157 -20.84 0.93 -5.46
CA LYS A 157 -19.88 0.67 -6.54
C LYS A 157 -19.25 -0.71 -6.53
N GLY A 158 -19.03 -1.28 -5.34
CA GLY A 158 -18.40 -2.59 -5.22
C GLY A 158 -18.74 -3.27 -3.91
N LYS A 159 -18.84 -4.59 -3.95
CA LYS A 159 -19.25 -5.42 -2.82
C LYS A 159 -18.32 -5.28 -1.61
N TYR A 160 -17.03 -5.03 -1.84
CA TYR A 160 -16.01 -4.92 -0.79
C TYR A 160 -15.44 -3.52 -0.64
N ALA A 161 -16.11 -2.50 -1.18
CA ALA A 161 -15.58 -1.14 -1.17
C ALA A 161 -15.43 -0.57 0.26
N HIS A 162 -16.36 -0.88 1.18
CA HIS A 162 -16.22 -0.49 2.59
C HIS A 162 -15.25 -1.40 3.36
N ASN A 163 -15.02 -2.63 2.89
CA ASN A 163 -14.00 -3.52 3.46
C ASN A 163 -12.60 -3.00 3.16
N MET A 164 -12.36 -2.52 1.94
CA MET A 164 -11.15 -1.79 1.59
C MET A 164 -10.94 -0.59 2.52
N MET A 165 -11.96 0.24 2.71
CA MET A 165 -11.82 1.46 3.52
C MET A 165 -11.51 1.19 5.01
N LYS A 166 -12.09 0.15 5.60
CA LYS A 166 -12.12 -0.01 7.07
C LYS A 166 -11.43 -1.26 7.60
N GLY A 167 -11.23 -2.26 6.75
CA GLY A 167 -10.78 -3.58 7.15
C GLY A 167 -9.36 -3.89 6.73
N THR A 168 -8.83 -3.26 5.68
CA THR A 168 -7.49 -3.57 5.16
C THR A 168 -6.40 -2.73 5.82
N ALA A 169 -5.17 -3.26 5.83
CA ALA A 169 -3.95 -2.49 6.06
C ALA A 169 -2.86 -2.93 5.09
N SER A 170 -2.11 -1.99 4.52
CA SER A 170 -1.14 -2.22 3.45
C SER A 170 0.31 -1.83 3.80
N LEU A 171 1.24 -2.32 2.99
CA LEU A 171 2.63 -1.87 2.90
C LEU A 171 2.87 -1.40 1.46
N GLN A 172 3.02 -0.08 1.28
CA GLN A 172 3.17 0.55 -0.03
C GLN A 172 4.58 1.12 -0.18
N ILE A 173 5.20 0.91 -1.34
CA ILE A 173 6.57 1.35 -1.62
C ILE A 173 6.53 2.35 -2.76
N SER A 174 7.10 3.52 -2.53
CA SER A 174 7.28 4.55 -3.55
C SER A 174 8.71 4.50 -4.09
N ILE A 175 8.83 4.43 -5.42
CA ILE A 175 10.09 4.45 -6.17
C ILE A 175 10.10 5.62 -7.16
N ASP A 176 11.29 6.11 -7.46
CA ASP A 176 11.48 7.20 -8.41
C ASP A 176 11.51 6.70 -9.86
N TYR A 177 11.25 7.61 -10.81
CA TYR A 177 11.53 7.42 -12.23
C TYR A 177 12.38 8.58 -12.77
N TYR A 178 13.17 8.29 -13.80
CA TYR A 178 14.22 9.22 -14.27
C TYR A 178 13.84 9.99 -15.54
N ASP A 179 13.05 9.36 -16.39
CA ASP A 179 12.56 9.85 -17.67
C ASP A 179 11.35 9.00 -18.10
N GLU A 180 10.76 9.32 -19.25
CA GLU A 180 9.59 8.59 -19.75
C GLU A 180 9.89 7.11 -20.05
N GLU A 181 11.09 6.77 -20.54
CA GLU A 181 11.45 5.38 -20.84
C GLU A 181 11.49 4.55 -19.55
N ASP A 182 12.13 5.06 -18.52
CA ASP A 182 12.18 4.43 -17.20
C ASP A 182 10.80 4.36 -16.54
N PHE A 183 9.98 5.41 -16.69
CA PHE A 183 8.58 5.41 -16.25
C PHE A 183 7.78 4.28 -16.87
N ILE A 184 7.84 4.12 -18.20
CA ILE A 184 7.13 3.07 -18.94
C ILE A 184 7.55 1.69 -18.44
N LYS A 185 8.87 1.46 -18.32
CA LYS A 185 9.40 0.18 -17.82
C LYS A 185 8.89 -0.13 -16.43
N LYS A 186 9.05 0.80 -15.48
CA LYS A 186 8.65 0.61 -14.08
C LYS A 186 7.14 0.43 -13.92
N MET A 187 6.32 1.22 -14.62
CA MET A 187 4.86 1.06 -14.57
C MET A 187 4.41 -0.31 -15.12
N ARG A 188 4.95 -0.73 -16.27
CA ARG A 188 4.62 -2.05 -16.85
C ARG A 188 5.08 -3.19 -15.97
N VAL A 189 6.32 -3.15 -15.48
CA VAL A 189 6.86 -4.18 -14.59
C VAL A 189 6.11 -4.22 -13.25
N ALA A 190 5.74 -3.08 -12.68
CA ALA A 190 4.96 -3.03 -11.44
C ALA A 190 3.56 -3.66 -11.60
N HIS A 191 2.87 -3.41 -12.71
CA HIS A 191 1.61 -4.07 -13.00
C HIS A 191 1.77 -5.55 -13.30
N PHE A 192 2.81 -5.94 -14.05
CA PHE A 192 3.09 -7.34 -14.37
C PHE A 192 3.41 -8.16 -13.12
N LEU A 193 4.20 -7.61 -12.20
CA LEU A 193 4.55 -8.24 -10.92
C LEU A 193 3.48 -8.05 -9.84
N SER A 194 2.41 -7.30 -10.08
CA SER A 194 1.38 -7.05 -9.07
C SER A 194 0.77 -8.33 -8.43
N PRO A 195 0.45 -9.42 -9.18
CA PRO A 195 0.07 -10.71 -8.57
C PRO A 195 1.19 -11.38 -7.79
N VAL A 196 2.46 -11.26 -8.23
CA VAL A 196 3.62 -11.83 -7.54
C VAL A 196 3.80 -11.17 -6.18
N LEU A 197 3.80 -9.84 -6.18
CA LEU A 197 3.95 -9.01 -4.99
C LEU A 197 2.83 -9.24 -3.98
N ALA A 198 1.59 -9.45 -4.43
CA ALA A 198 0.48 -9.81 -3.56
C ALA A 198 0.67 -11.17 -2.88
N VAL A 199 1.17 -12.19 -3.59
CA VAL A 199 1.35 -13.53 -3.01
C VAL A 199 2.53 -13.61 -2.05
N ILE A 200 3.68 -12.99 -2.36
CA ILE A 200 4.84 -13.04 -1.45
C ILE A 200 4.58 -12.29 -0.14
N SER A 201 3.71 -11.27 -0.18
CA SER A 201 3.36 -10.46 0.99
C SER A 201 2.06 -10.90 1.67
N ASP A 202 1.35 -11.90 1.14
CA ASP A 202 0.04 -12.33 1.61
C ASP A 202 0.04 -12.60 3.12
N ASN A 203 -0.80 -11.88 3.86
CA ASN A 203 -0.86 -11.88 5.33
C ASN A 203 -2.26 -11.49 5.83
N ALA A 204 -3.29 -11.98 5.14
CA ALA A 204 -4.70 -11.71 5.47
C ALA A 204 -5.50 -13.04 5.63
N PRO A 205 -5.28 -13.78 6.73
CA PRO A 205 -5.85 -15.12 6.93
C PRO A 205 -7.32 -15.13 7.36
N ILE A 206 -7.90 -13.98 7.72
CA ILE A 206 -9.25 -13.85 8.28
C ILE A 206 -10.00 -12.78 7.49
N PHE A 207 -11.27 -13.05 7.21
CA PHE A 207 -12.20 -12.11 6.58
C PHE A 207 -13.50 -12.03 7.38
N GLU A 208 -13.88 -10.82 7.82
CA GLU A 208 -15.11 -10.56 8.60
C GLU A 208 -15.26 -11.49 9.82
N GLY A 209 -14.15 -11.72 10.53
CA GLY A 209 -14.12 -12.54 11.75
C GLY A 209 -14.17 -14.06 11.52
N LYS A 210 -14.01 -14.53 10.27
CA LYS A 210 -13.94 -15.95 9.90
C LYS A 210 -12.67 -16.24 9.12
N ASP A 211 -12.16 -17.46 9.26
CA ASP A 211 -11.01 -17.92 8.48
C ASP A 211 -11.29 -17.77 6.99
N TYR A 212 -10.29 -17.25 6.28
CA TYR A 212 -10.31 -17.06 4.84
C TYR A 212 -9.44 -18.15 4.21
N GLU A 213 -10.04 -18.98 3.36
CA GLU A 213 -9.41 -20.19 2.80
C GLU A 213 -8.60 -19.96 1.52
N GLN A 214 -8.85 -18.86 0.82
CA GLN A 214 -8.16 -18.50 -0.44
C GLN A 214 -6.96 -17.60 -0.17
N ASN A 215 -6.25 -17.17 -1.21
CA ASN A 215 -5.05 -16.35 -1.07
C ASN A 215 -5.32 -14.92 -1.50
N SER A 216 -4.47 -14.00 -1.05
CA SER A 216 -4.43 -12.60 -1.47
C SER A 216 -5.79 -11.92 -1.30
N LEU A 217 -6.39 -12.06 -0.12
CA LEU A 217 -7.71 -11.51 0.22
C LEU A 217 -7.85 -10.04 -0.17
N ARG A 218 -6.80 -9.25 0.11
CA ARG A 218 -6.79 -7.82 -0.17
C ARG A 218 -6.83 -7.54 -1.68
N SER A 219 -6.21 -8.37 -2.51
CA SER A 219 -6.34 -8.29 -3.98
C SER A 219 -7.78 -8.55 -4.43
N LEU A 220 -8.46 -9.55 -3.85
CA LEU A 220 -9.88 -9.80 -4.11
C LEU A 220 -10.75 -8.60 -3.68
N ILE A 221 -10.46 -7.99 -2.54
CA ILE A 221 -11.16 -6.79 -2.04
C ILE A 221 -10.99 -5.62 -3.02
N TRP A 222 -9.77 -5.34 -3.47
CA TRP A 222 -9.50 -4.25 -4.41
C TRP A 222 -10.16 -4.46 -5.78
N GLN A 223 -10.18 -5.69 -6.31
CA GLN A 223 -10.91 -6.04 -7.54
C GLN A 223 -12.43 -5.80 -7.43
N ASN A 224 -12.97 -5.79 -6.21
CA ASN A 224 -14.41 -5.63 -5.93
C ASN A 224 -14.71 -4.31 -5.20
N THR A 225 -13.85 -3.29 -5.35
CA THR A 225 -14.02 -1.96 -4.74
C THR A 225 -14.70 -0.97 -5.68
N ASP A 226 -14.06 -0.60 -6.79
CA ASP A 226 -14.66 0.19 -7.88
C ASP A 226 -13.85 -0.09 -9.17
N PRO A 227 -14.41 -0.84 -10.14
CA PRO A 227 -13.69 -1.24 -11.33
C PRO A 227 -13.28 -0.06 -12.23
N ALA A 228 -13.87 1.13 -12.05
CA ALA A 228 -13.49 2.31 -12.84
C ALA A 228 -12.14 2.92 -12.40
N ARG A 229 -11.64 2.57 -11.21
CA ARG A 229 -10.46 3.21 -10.61
C ARG A 229 -9.49 2.24 -9.93
N SER A 230 -9.82 0.96 -9.82
CA SER A 230 -9.02 -0.06 -9.13
C SER A 230 -8.49 -1.12 -10.08
N GLY A 231 -7.37 -1.74 -9.71
CA GLY A 231 -6.76 -2.85 -10.46
C GLY A 231 -5.73 -2.42 -11.50
N THR A 232 -5.73 -3.06 -12.67
CA THR A 232 -4.79 -2.75 -13.75
C THR A 232 -5.21 -1.47 -14.47
N ILE A 233 -4.27 -0.54 -14.72
CA ILE A 233 -4.53 0.63 -15.56
C ILE A 233 -4.87 0.15 -16.99
N PRO A 234 -5.96 0.61 -17.61
CA PRO A 234 -6.30 0.26 -18.99
C PRO A 234 -5.16 0.58 -19.95
N GLY A 235 -4.77 -0.39 -20.78
CA GLY A 235 -3.72 -0.22 -21.78
C GLY A 235 -2.30 -0.15 -21.24
N VAL A 236 -2.07 -0.39 -19.93
CA VAL A 236 -0.70 -0.33 -19.37
C VAL A 236 0.26 -1.32 -20.04
N MET A 237 -0.25 -2.45 -20.52
CA MET A 237 0.56 -3.45 -21.24
C MET A 237 0.76 -3.15 -22.72
N ASP A 238 0.11 -2.11 -23.26
CA ASP A 238 0.18 -1.78 -24.67
C ASP A 238 1.52 -1.11 -25.01
N GLN A 239 2.01 -1.34 -26.23
CA GLN A 239 3.27 -0.73 -26.70
C GLN A 239 3.23 0.80 -26.73
N SER A 240 2.04 1.39 -26.85
CA SER A 240 1.85 2.83 -26.85
C SER A 240 1.90 3.45 -25.46
N PHE A 241 1.86 2.68 -24.37
CA PHE A 241 1.75 3.24 -23.02
C PHE A 241 2.94 4.17 -22.70
N GLY A 242 2.64 5.42 -22.39
CA GLY A 242 3.58 6.43 -21.92
C GLY A 242 2.91 7.46 -21.00
N TYR A 243 3.53 8.64 -20.84
CA TYR A 243 2.92 9.72 -20.06
C TYR A 243 1.58 10.16 -20.64
N GLN A 244 1.47 10.20 -21.97
CA GLN A 244 0.27 10.63 -22.67
C GLN A 244 -0.91 9.72 -22.38
N GLU A 245 -0.73 8.40 -22.47
CA GLU A 245 -1.76 7.39 -22.21
C GLU A 245 -2.15 7.37 -20.72
N TYR A 246 -1.18 7.59 -19.82
CA TYR A 246 -1.47 7.73 -18.40
C TYR A 246 -2.25 9.02 -18.09
N ALA A 247 -1.90 10.15 -18.73
CA ALA A 247 -2.67 11.39 -18.62
C ALA A 247 -4.08 11.22 -19.18
N ASP A 248 -4.25 10.53 -20.31
CA ASP A 248 -5.55 10.22 -20.90
C ASP A 248 -6.40 9.33 -19.98
N TYR A 249 -5.79 8.33 -19.33
CA TYR A 249 -6.44 7.54 -18.29
C TYR A 249 -6.96 8.44 -17.16
N LEU A 250 -6.11 9.32 -16.61
CA LEU A 250 -6.51 10.24 -15.52
C LEU A 250 -7.64 11.17 -15.96
N LEU A 251 -7.55 11.79 -17.13
CA LEU A 251 -8.57 12.70 -17.66
C LEU A 251 -9.95 12.05 -17.76
N ASN A 252 -9.99 10.74 -18.03
CA ASN A 252 -11.22 10.00 -18.23
C ASN A 252 -11.84 9.41 -16.96
N VAL A 253 -11.15 9.48 -15.82
CA VAL A 253 -11.68 9.02 -14.52
C VAL A 253 -12.65 10.05 -13.94
N GLU A 254 -13.74 9.57 -13.36
CA GLU A 254 -14.62 10.34 -12.46
C GLU A 254 -14.03 10.27 -11.04
N PRO A 255 -13.30 11.30 -10.55
CA PRO A 255 -12.83 11.30 -9.17
C PRO A 255 -14.03 11.29 -8.22
N ILE A 256 -13.89 10.80 -6.99
CA ILE A 256 -14.99 10.83 -6.02
C ILE A 256 -15.22 12.28 -5.54
N LEU A 257 -14.12 12.94 -5.23
CA LEU A 257 -14.06 14.31 -4.71
C LEU A 257 -12.75 14.95 -5.14
N PHE A 258 -12.68 16.27 -5.02
CA PHE A 258 -11.46 17.03 -5.25
C PHE A 258 -11.31 18.10 -4.18
N LEU A 259 -10.07 18.54 -3.96
CA LEU A 259 -9.79 19.68 -3.10
C LEU A 259 -9.78 20.96 -3.92
N LYS A 260 -10.43 21.99 -3.41
CA LYS A 260 -10.38 23.34 -3.97
C LYS A 260 -10.38 24.38 -2.85
N ASP A 261 -9.34 25.20 -2.79
CA ASP A 261 -9.16 26.23 -1.75
C ASP A 261 -9.38 25.65 -0.34
N ASP A 262 -8.65 24.56 -0.02
CA ASP A 262 -8.73 23.79 1.23
C ASP A 262 -10.08 23.15 1.56
N ARG A 263 -11.01 23.09 0.59
CA ARG A 263 -12.33 22.45 0.77
C ARG A 263 -12.44 21.19 -0.06
N ALA A 264 -12.96 20.12 0.56
CA ALA A 264 -13.34 18.89 -0.13
C ALA A 264 -14.72 19.06 -0.80
N LEU A 265 -14.75 18.97 -2.13
CA LEU A 265 -15.94 19.09 -2.95
C LEU A 265 -16.23 17.77 -3.67
N SER A 266 -17.50 17.35 -3.71
CA SER A 266 -17.89 16.18 -4.50
C SER A 266 -17.72 16.46 -5.99
N ALA A 267 -17.16 15.51 -6.72
CA ALA A 267 -17.06 15.60 -8.17
C ALA A 267 -18.39 15.30 -8.87
N GLY A 268 -19.29 14.55 -8.23
CA GLY A 268 -20.48 13.99 -8.88
C GLY A 268 -20.07 13.00 -9.97
N ASN A 269 -20.67 13.11 -11.15
CA ASN A 269 -20.35 12.27 -12.32
C ASN A 269 -19.44 13.01 -13.33
N ARG A 270 -18.66 14.00 -12.87
CA ARG A 270 -17.75 14.77 -13.72
C ARG A 270 -16.42 14.04 -13.80
N LYS A 271 -15.86 13.95 -15.00
CA LYS A 271 -14.49 13.48 -15.21
C LYS A 271 -13.47 14.54 -14.80
N ILE A 272 -12.22 14.15 -14.60
CA ILE A 272 -11.12 15.13 -14.40
C ILE A 272 -11.08 16.13 -15.57
N SER A 273 -11.29 15.67 -16.81
CA SER A 273 -11.37 16.55 -17.99
C SER A 273 -12.40 17.67 -17.83
N ASP A 274 -13.56 17.38 -17.25
CA ASP A 274 -14.66 18.34 -17.09
C ASP A 274 -14.37 19.32 -15.95
N LEU A 275 -13.68 18.84 -14.90
CA LEU A 275 -13.24 19.67 -13.79
C LEU A 275 -12.19 20.70 -14.23
N LEU A 276 -11.28 20.32 -15.14
CA LEU A 276 -10.29 21.23 -15.72
C LEU A 276 -10.90 22.34 -16.59
N ASP A 277 -12.14 22.20 -17.07
CA ASP A 277 -12.86 23.29 -17.75
C ASP A 277 -13.46 24.29 -16.75
N GLN A 278 -13.69 23.86 -15.51
CA GLN A 278 -14.44 24.62 -14.52
C GLN A 278 -13.53 25.27 -13.47
N TYR A 279 -12.36 24.67 -13.21
CA TYR A 279 -11.46 25.08 -12.14
C TYR A 279 -10.02 25.17 -12.63
N VAL A 280 -9.29 26.13 -12.07
CA VAL A 280 -7.83 26.16 -12.13
C VAL A 280 -7.31 25.53 -10.85
N PHE A 281 -6.57 24.44 -10.99
CA PHE A 281 -5.98 23.71 -9.86
C PHE A 281 -4.51 24.09 -9.66
N THR A 282 -4.12 24.22 -8.39
CA THR A 282 -2.72 24.21 -8.00
C THR A 282 -2.14 22.79 -8.10
N VAL A 283 -0.81 22.65 -8.08
CA VAL A 283 -0.16 21.33 -8.12
C VAL A 283 -0.63 20.42 -6.97
N PRO A 284 -0.71 20.86 -5.71
CA PRO A 284 -1.24 20.01 -4.63
C PRO A 284 -2.70 19.58 -4.83
N GLU A 285 -3.55 20.45 -5.41
CA GLU A 285 -4.94 20.09 -5.72
C GLU A 285 -5.02 19.04 -6.85
N LEU A 286 -4.09 19.09 -7.84
CA LEU A 286 -3.96 18.07 -8.89
C LEU A 286 -3.43 16.75 -8.33
N GLU A 287 -2.41 16.78 -7.47
CA GLU A 287 -1.89 15.58 -6.80
C GLU A 287 -3.01 14.89 -5.98
N HIS A 288 -3.87 15.67 -5.32
CA HIS A 288 -5.06 15.13 -4.69
C HIS A 288 -6.01 14.47 -5.70
N LEU A 289 -6.29 15.10 -6.84
CA LEU A 289 -7.12 14.51 -7.90
C LEU A 289 -6.56 13.15 -8.35
N PHE A 290 -5.25 13.06 -8.59
CA PHE A 290 -4.59 11.82 -8.99
C PHE A 290 -4.61 10.76 -7.88
N SER A 291 -4.73 11.18 -6.61
CA SER A 291 -4.91 10.24 -5.50
C SER A 291 -6.28 9.53 -5.49
N MET A 292 -7.24 9.95 -6.34
CA MET A 292 -8.59 9.35 -6.44
C MET A 292 -8.68 8.15 -7.40
N VAL A 293 -7.55 7.73 -7.98
CA VAL A 293 -7.40 6.41 -8.59
C VAL A 293 -6.63 5.48 -7.66
N PHE A 294 -6.97 4.19 -7.68
CA PHE A 294 -6.41 3.15 -6.82
C PHE A 294 -5.92 1.91 -7.60
N PRO A 295 -5.14 2.08 -8.69
CA PRO A 295 -4.56 0.96 -9.41
C PRO A 295 -3.53 0.19 -8.56
N ASP A 296 -3.06 -0.96 -9.05
CA ASP A 296 -2.01 -1.75 -8.37
C ASP A 296 -0.67 -1.01 -8.27
N ALA A 297 -0.37 -0.18 -9.26
CA ALA A 297 0.73 0.78 -9.26
C ALA A 297 0.21 2.13 -9.75
N ARG A 298 0.55 3.21 -9.05
CA ARG A 298 0.04 4.56 -9.33
C ARG A 298 1.20 5.52 -9.51
N ALA A 299 1.12 6.40 -10.49
CA ALA A 299 2.09 7.47 -10.61
C ALA A 299 1.56 8.80 -10.06
N LYS A 300 2.45 9.48 -9.36
CA LYS A 300 2.41 10.91 -9.01
C LYS A 300 3.75 11.50 -9.47
N ASN A 301 4.39 12.31 -8.63
CA ASN A 301 5.80 12.68 -8.75
C ASN A 301 6.80 11.55 -8.39
N TYR A 302 6.29 10.32 -8.25
CA TYR A 302 6.97 9.03 -8.04
C TYR A 302 6.01 7.90 -8.48
N ILE A 303 6.46 6.65 -8.56
CA ILE A 303 5.62 5.47 -8.77
C ILE A 303 5.40 4.78 -7.43
N GLU A 304 4.15 4.57 -7.06
CA GLU A 304 3.71 3.95 -5.81
C GLU A 304 3.22 2.52 -6.11
N ILE A 305 3.89 1.52 -5.56
CA ILE A 305 3.55 0.09 -5.65
C ILE A 305 2.69 -0.28 -4.43
N ARG A 306 1.47 -0.76 -4.68
CA ARG A 306 0.39 -0.77 -3.67
C ARG A 306 -0.09 -2.17 -3.26
N THR A 307 0.55 -3.21 -3.80
CA THR A 307 0.09 -4.60 -3.69
C THR A 307 0.59 -5.35 -2.45
N GLY A 308 1.40 -4.73 -1.59
CA GLY A 308 1.80 -5.30 -0.30
C GLY A 308 0.68 -5.30 0.75
N ASP A 309 0.43 -6.45 1.38
CA ASP A 309 -0.25 -6.49 2.69
C ASP A 309 0.65 -5.85 3.75
N SER A 310 0.06 -5.37 4.85
CA SER A 310 0.83 -5.03 6.04
C SER A 310 1.52 -6.30 6.59
N LEU A 311 2.83 -6.21 6.82
CA LEU A 311 3.71 -7.33 7.18
C LEU A 311 4.43 -7.06 8.51
N PRO A 312 4.57 -8.05 9.40
CA PRO A 312 5.41 -7.90 10.58
C PRO A 312 6.89 -7.85 10.20
N HIS A 313 7.71 -7.27 11.07
CA HIS A 313 9.17 -7.42 11.00
C HIS A 313 9.53 -8.90 11.22
N PRO A 314 10.53 -9.47 10.52
CA PRO A 314 11.41 -8.83 9.53
C PRO A 314 10.88 -8.86 8.08
N PHE A 315 9.69 -9.41 7.83
CA PHE A 315 9.16 -9.59 6.47
C PHE A 315 8.82 -8.27 5.76
N SER A 316 8.38 -7.25 6.49
CA SER A 316 8.15 -5.91 5.91
C SER A 316 9.42 -5.33 5.26
N PHE A 317 10.55 -5.37 5.97
CA PHE A 317 11.84 -4.89 5.45
C PHE A 317 12.38 -5.76 4.33
N SER A 318 12.08 -7.06 4.37
CA SER A 318 12.40 -7.97 3.28
C SER A 318 11.63 -7.65 2.00
N TYR A 319 10.35 -7.30 2.11
CA TYR A 319 9.52 -6.86 0.99
C TYR A 319 10.00 -5.52 0.41
N ILE A 320 10.36 -4.56 1.27
CA ILE A 320 10.93 -3.26 0.85
C ILE A 320 12.26 -3.49 0.11
N ALA A 321 13.14 -4.35 0.65
CA ALA A 321 14.41 -4.70 0.02
C ALA A 321 14.21 -5.38 -1.35
N PHE A 322 13.24 -6.29 -1.45
CA PHE A 322 12.91 -6.99 -2.69
C PHE A 322 12.50 -6.00 -3.79
N ILE A 323 11.61 -5.06 -3.48
CA ILE A 323 11.19 -4.02 -4.43
C ILE A 323 12.36 -3.10 -4.79
N LYS A 324 13.11 -2.60 -3.80
CA LYS A 324 14.26 -1.72 -4.05
C LYS A 324 15.27 -2.39 -4.98
N GLY A 325 15.65 -3.62 -4.67
CA GLY A 325 16.62 -4.39 -5.44
C GLY A 325 16.16 -4.65 -6.87
N LEU A 326 14.89 -5.01 -7.09
CA LEU A 326 14.39 -5.27 -8.44
C LEU A 326 14.26 -4.00 -9.28
N PHE A 327 13.60 -2.96 -8.76
CA PHE A 327 13.22 -1.79 -9.56
C PHE A 327 14.38 -0.81 -9.79
N TYR A 328 15.45 -0.89 -9.01
CA TYR A 328 16.69 -0.13 -9.26
C TYR A 328 17.81 -0.97 -9.87
N ASN A 329 17.58 -2.25 -10.17
CA ASN A 329 18.48 -3.05 -11.00
C ASN A 329 18.05 -2.95 -12.48
N GLN A 330 18.84 -2.24 -13.29
CA GLN A 330 18.52 -2.03 -14.70
C GLN A 330 18.42 -3.35 -15.50
N ALA A 331 19.29 -4.32 -15.22
CA ALA A 331 19.27 -5.60 -15.94
C ALA A 331 18.01 -6.42 -15.60
N ALA A 332 17.61 -6.41 -14.33
CA ALA A 332 16.35 -7.02 -13.89
C ALA A 332 15.15 -6.32 -14.53
N LEU A 333 15.12 -4.99 -14.51
CA LEU A 333 14.05 -4.19 -15.07
C LEU A 333 13.89 -4.43 -16.58
N ASP A 334 14.99 -4.44 -17.35
CA ASP A 334 14.96 -4.69 -18.79
C ASP A 334 14.47 -6.11 -19.11
N TYR A 335 14.94 -7.12 -18.36
CA TYR A 335 14.48 -8.50 -18.52
C TYR A 335 12.98 -8.66 -18.23
N LEU A 336 12.51 -8.09 -17.13
CA LEU A 336 11.10 -8.14 -16.74
C LEU A 336 10.23 -7.37 -17.73
N PHE A 337 10.72 -6.22 -18.22
CA PHE A 337 10.03 -5.42 -19.23
C PHE A 337 9.80 -6.23 -20.52
N GLN A 338 10.81 -6.96 -21.01
CA GLN A 338 10.66 -7.85 -22.16
C GLN A 338 9.58 -8.92 -21.96
N LEU A 339 9.46 -9.49 -20.75
CA LEU A 339 8.37 -10.43 -20.47
C LEU A 339 7.00 -9.77 -20.60
N THR A 340 6.88 -8.50 -20.18
CA THR A 340 5.61 -7.74 -20.29
C THR A 340 5.17 -7.50 -21.74
N GLU A 341 6.07 -7.60 -22.72
CA GLU A 341 5.71 -7.45 -24.15
C GLU A 341 4.92 -8.64 -24.69
N THR A 342 4.92 -9.77 -23.98
CA THR A 342 4.19 -10.99 -24.34
C THR A 342 2.86 -11.15 -23.58
N VAL A 343 2.51 -10.18 -22.74
CA VAL A 343 1.38 -10.25 -21.81
C VAL A 343 0.42 -9.12 -22.10
N ASP A 344 -0.85 -9.45 -22.36
CA ASP A 344 -1.93 -8.47 -22.45
C ASP A 344 -2.69 -8.33 -21.12
N SER A 345 -3.62 -7.37 -21.07
CA SER A 345 -4.41 -7.11 -19.86
C SER A 345 -5.25 -8.31 -19.41
N GLU A 346 -5.76 -9.11 -20.36
CA GLU A 346 -6.56 -10.31 -20.06
C GLU A 346 -5.69 -11.40 -19.42
N THR A 347 -4.49 -11.60 -19.94
CA THR A 347 -3.50 -12.55 -19.41
C THR A 347 -3.03 -12.14 -18.02
N LEU A 348 -2.76 -10.85 -17.79
CA LEU A 348 -2.44 -10.36 -16.45
C LEU A 348 -3.57 -10.62 -15.46
N GLU A 349 -4.82 -10.41 -15.86
CA GLU A 349 -5.97 -10.70 -14.99
C GLU A 349 -6.07 -12.20 -14.69
N LYS A 350 -5.82 -13.07 -15.68
CA LYS A 350 -5.73 -14.53 -15.44
C LYS A 350 -4.65 -14.89 -14.42
N TYR A 351 -3.50 -14.23 -14.45
CA TYR A 351 -2.46 -14.44 -13.42
C TYR A 351 -2.96 -14.06 -12.03
N LYS A 352 -3.62 -12.90 -11.87
CA LYS A 352 -4.20 -12.49 -10.58
C LYS A 352 -5.23 -13.48 -10.06
N GLN A 353 -6.14 -13.95 -10.92
CA GLN A 353 -7.13 -14.97 -10.55
C GLN A 353 -6.46 -16.30 -10.17
N SER A 354 -5.43 -16.71 -10.91
CA SER A 354 -4.67 -17.92 -10.60
C SER A 354 -3.97 -17.81 -9.24
N MET A 355 -3.42 -16.64 -8.89
CA MET A 355 -2.81 -16.39 -7.58
C MET A 355 -3.81 -16.42 -6.43
N ILE A 356 -4.99 -15.82 -6.57
CA ILE A 356 -6.04 -15.87 -5.54
C ILE A 356 -6.42 -17.34 -5.26
N GLN A 357 -6.54 -18.16 -6.32
CA GLN A 357 -6.96 -19.56 -6.20
C GLN A 357 -5.85 -20.50 -5.70
N LYS A 358 -4.60 -20.31 -6.16
CA LYS A 358 -3.51 -21.28 -6.00
C LYS A 358 -2.32 -20.77 -5.19
N GLY A 359 -2.29 -19.50 -4.80
CA GLY A 359 -1.18 -18.88 -4.07
C GLY A 359 0.14 -19.06 -4.81
N LEU A 360 1.18 -19.55 -4.10
CA LEU A 360 2.51 -19.81 -4.68
C LEU A 360 2.52 -20.81 -5.84
N LYS A 361 1.47 -21.62 -5.99
CA LYS A 361 1.30 -22.58 -7.10
C LYS A 361 0.48 -22.00 -8.27
N GLY A 362 0.19 -20.71 -8.26
CA GLY A 362 -0.48 -20.01 -9.35
C GLY A 362 0.34 -20.01 -10.64
N ASP A 363 -0.35 -19.93 -11.77
CA ASP A 363 0.26 -19.88 -13.09
C ASP A 363 0.76 -18.46 -13.37
N PHE A 364 2.04 -18.32 -13.76
CA PHE A 364 2.68 -17.04 -14.05
C PHE A 364 3.77 -17.22 -15.11
N ALA A 365 3.72 -16.43 -16.18
CA ALA A 365 4.73 -16.44 -17.25
C ALA A 365 5.11 -17.85 -17.76
N SER A 366 4.09 -18.68 -18.03
CA SER A 366 4.23 -20.09 -18.48
C SER A 366 4.90 -21.03 -17.47
N LYS A 367 5.03 -20.64 -16.20
CA LYS A 367 5.55 -21.43 -15.08
C LYS A 367 4.57 -21.39 -13.91
N THR A 368 4.89 -22.11 -12.84
CA THR A 368 4.29 -21.81 -11.54
C THR A 368 5.01 -20.63 -10.89
N LEU A 369 4.33 -19.87 -10.05
CA LEU A 369 4.95 -18.72 -9.36
C LEU A 369 6.15 -19.15 -8.52
N ILE A 370 6.05 -20.28 -7.81
CA ILE A 370 7.15 -20.77 -6.97
C ILE A 370 8.44 -21.04 -7.76
N ASP A 371 8.34 -21.46 -9.02
CA ASP A 371 9.50 -21.66 -9.91
C ASP A 371 10.03 -20.34 -10.48
N PHE A 372 9.21 -19.28 -10.48
CA PHE A 372 9.56 -17.96 -10.98
C PHE A 372 10.23 -17.09 -9.91
N LEU A 373 9.99 -17.34 -8.63
CA LEU A 373 10.47 -16.49 -7.53
C LEU A 373 11.99 -16.52 -7.29
N PRO A 374 12.70 -17.68 -7.26
CA PRO A 374 14.13 -17.68 -6.91
C PRO A 374 14.99 -16.80 -7.82
N PRO A 375 14.84 -16.82 -9.16
CA PRO A 375 15.56 -15.88 -10.03
C PRO A 375 15.25 -14.40 -9.74
N LEU A 376 14.04 -14.06 -9.28
CA LEU A 376 13.72 -12.68 -8.88
C LEU A 376 14.49 -12.27 -7.62
N PHE A 377 14.64 -13.17 -6.64
CA PHE A 377 15.44 -12.88 -5.44
C PHE A 377 16.93 -12.73 -5.80
N ASP A 378 17.41 -13.49 -6.78
CA ASP A 378 18.76 -13.30 -7.33
C ASP A 378 18.95 -11.91 -7.93
N TRP A 379 18.03 -11.49 -8.80
CA TRP A 379 18.04 -10.15 -9.38
C TRP A 379 17.90 -9.03 -8.32
N ALA A 380 17.03 -9.23 -7.32
CA ALA A 380 16.86 -8.29 -6.23
C ALA A 380 18.17 -8.11 -5.45
N ARG A 381 18.87 -9.22 -5.17
CA ARG A 381 20.14 -9.21 -4.45
C ARG A 381 21.23 -8.46 -5.20
N GLU A 382 21.34 -8.69 -6.50
CA GLU A 382 22.29 -7.96 -7.35
C GLU A 382 22.01 -6.46 -7.43
N GLY A 383 20.76 -6.05 -7.23
CA GLY A 383 20.34 -4.65 -7.20
C GLY A 383 20.54 -3.93 -5.87
N LEU A 384 20.94 -4.63 -4.81
CA LEU A 384 21.12 -4.06 -3.48
C LEU A 384 22.60 -3.81 -3.15
N PRO A 385 22.90 -2.75 -2.38
CA PRO A 385 24.19 -2.63 -1.69
C PRO A 385 24.45 -3.86 -0.80
N VAL A 386 25.73 -4.24 -0.66
CA VAL A 386 26.15 -5.44 0.09
C VAL A 386 25.61 -5.43 1.52
N GLU A 387 25.62 -4.28 2.16
CA GLU A 387 25.12 -4.07 3.51
C GLU A 387 23.59 -4.21 3.64
N GLU A 388 22.84 -4.18 2.54
CA GLU A 388 21.37 -4.31 2.53
C GLU A 388 20.87 -5.68 2.09
N ILE A 389 21.73 -6.51 1.49
CA ILE A 389 21.37 -7.86 0.99
C ILE A 389 20.70 -8.71 2.08
N HIS A 390 21.16 -8.61 3.33
CA HIS A 390 20.65 -9.40 4.44
C HIS A 390 19.15 -9.18 4.70
N TYR A 391 18.58 -8.03 4.32
CA TYR A 391 17.15 -7.78 4.44
C TYR A 391 16.32 -8.71 3.56
N LEU A 392 16.83 -9.25 2.45
CA LEU A 392 16.09 -10.19 1.58
C LEU A 392 15.86 -11.56 2.23
N GLN A 393 16.75 -11.95 3.15
CA GLN A 393 16.82 -13.32 3.66
C GLN A 393 15.50 -13.85 4.28
N PRO A 394 14.72 -13.07 5.04
CA PRO A 394 13.51 -13.56 5.67
C PRO A 394 12.46 -14.07 4.67
N LEU A 395 12.10 -13.28 3.64
CA LEU A 395 11.17 -13.74 2.62
C LEU A 395 11.79 -14.80 1.73
N GLU A 396 13.07 -14.66 1.38
CA GLU A 396 13.76 -15.67 0.57
C GLU A 396 13.71 -17.05 1.22
N ASN A 397 13.93 -17.14 2.54
CA ASN A 397 13.83 -18.39 3.29
C ASN A 397 12.43 -19.01 3.25
N LEU A 398 11.37 -18.19 3.28
CA LEU A 398 9.99 -18.68 3.09
C LEU A 398 9.85 -19.28 1.70
N ILE A 399 10.26 -18.54 0.67
CA ILE A 399 10.12 -18.98 -0.72
C ILE A 399 10.91 -20.27 -0.97
N LEU A 400 12.13 -20.39 -0.45
CA LEU A 400 12.92 -21.63 -0.56
C LEU A 400 12.26 -22.81 0.17
N SER A 401 11.46 -22.54 1.20
CA SER A 401 10.66 -23.53 1.91
C SER A 401 9.28 -23.78 1.25
N GLN A 402 9.02 -23.13 0.10
CA GLN A 402 7.73 -23.14 -0.60
C GLN A 402 6.56 -22.58 0.24
N GLU A 403 6.86 -21.62 1.10
CA GLU A 403 5.92 -20.91 1.97
C GLU A 403 5.90 -19.41 1.67
N ASN A 404 4.85 -18.73 2.15
CA ASN A 404 4.79 -17.28 2.29
C ASN A 404 4.32 -16.96 3.72
N VAL A 405 4.15 -15.67 4.04
CA VAL A 405 3.76 -15.25 5.39
C VAL A 405 2.41 -15.84 5.80
N LEU A 406 1.43 -15.86 4.89
CA LEU A 406 0.10 -16.45 5.12
C LEU A 406 0.17 -17.92 5.56
N HIS A 407 1.02 -18.75 4.94
CA HIS A 407 1.16 -20.17 5.32
C HIS A 407 1.55 -20.31 6.80
N ARG A 408 2.53 -19.52 7.26
CA ARG A 408 2.98 -19.54 8.66
C ARG A 408 1.91 -19.01 9.61
N THR A 409 1.24 -17.92 9.23
CA THR A 409 0.18 -17.34 10.06
C THR A 409 -1.00 -18.30 10.20
N ARG A 410 -1.41 -18.99 9.12
CA ARG A 410 -2.44 -20.03 9.14
C ARG A 410 -2.07 -21.22 10.02
N GLU A 411 -0.85 -21.74 9.87
CA GLU A 411 -0.42 -22.90 10.66
C GLU A 411 -0.52 -22.63 12.17
N LYS A 412 -0.20 -21.40 12.61
CA LYS A 412 -0.36 -20.99 14.01
C LYS A 412 -1.81 -20.77 14.39
N LEU A 413 -2.60 -20.10 13.53
CA LEU A 413 -4.04 -19.89 13.73
C LEU A 413 -4.77 -21.22 13.93
N ASP A 414 -4.47 -22.24 13.13
CA ASP A 414 -5.11 -23.56 13.23
C ASP A 414 -4.83 -24.25 14.57
N LYS A 415 -3.66 -24.00 15.16
CA LYS A 415 -3.22 -24.60 16.43
C LYS A 415 -3.68 -23.83 17.66
N GLU A 416 -3.71 -22.50 17.56
CA GLU A 416 -3.79 -21.59 18.72
C GLU A 416 -5.00 -20.63 18.65
N GLY A 417 -5.81 -20.69 17.59
CA GLY A 417 -6.85 -19.71 17.33
C GLY A 417 -6.24 -18.31 17.13
N LEU A 418 -6.93 -17.26 17.59
CA LEU A 418 -6.45 -15.87 17.44
C LEU A 418 -5.09 -15.61 18.11
N ASP A 419 -4.71 -16.37 19.14
CA ASP A 419 -3.37 -16.27 19.73
C ASP A 419 -2.27 -16.64 18.73
N GLY A 420 -2.58 -17.42 17.69
CA GLY A 420 -1.65 -17.70 16.58
C GLY A 420 -1.25 -16.46 15.78
N LEU A 421 -1.99 -15.35 15.91
CA LEU A 421 -1.64 -14.04 15.32
C LEU A 421 -0.56 -13.29 16.12
N ARG A 422 -0.03 -13.84 17.21
CA ARG A 422 1.02 -13.19 18.01
C ARG A 422 2.25 -12.80 17.20
N SER A 423 2.63 -13.59 16.17
CA SER A 423 3.73 -13.18 15.27
C SER A 423 3.42 -11.96 14.38
N CYS A 424 2.18 -11.47 14.39
CA CYS A 424 1.77 -10.24 13.72
C CYS A 424 1.61 -9.07 14.70
N ILE A 425 1.82 -9.28 16.01
CA ILE A 425 1.78 -8.25 17.04
C ILE A 425 3.15 -7.57 17.11
N LEU A 426 3.19 -6.25 16.92
CA LEU A 426 4.42 -5.47 16.97
C LEU A 426 4.85 -5.10 18.38
N ASN A 427 3.96 -5.19 19.37
CA ASN A 427 4.26 -4.91 20.77
C ASN A 427 5.39 -5.80 21.31
N ASP A 428 5.39 -7.07 20.94
CA ASP A 428 6.33 -8.07 21.46
C ASP A 428 7.76 -7.81 20.93
N LEU A 429 7.89 -7.25 19.72
CA LEU A 429 9.16 -6.90 19.08
C LEU A 429 10.00 -5.91 19.92
N ILE A 430 9.37 -4.87 20.49
CA ILE A 430 10.09 -3.87 21.30
C ILE A 430 10.40 -4.39 22.71
N GLN A 431 9.58 -5.30 23.25
CA GLN A 431 9.85 -5.88 24.57
C GLN A 431 11.10 -6.78 24.56
N GLU A 432 11.32 -7.51 23.47
CA GLU A 432 12.52 -8.34 23.28
C GLU A 432 13.81 -7.51 23.11
N GLU A 433 13.75 -6.36 22.44
CA GLU A 433 14.88 -5.43 22.32
C GLU A 433 15.23 -4.74 23.66
N CYS A 434 14.23 -4.37 24.45
CA CYS A 434 14.44 -3.80 25.79
C CYS A 434 15.05 -4.79 26.80
N LEU A 435 14.91 -6.11 26.58
CA LEU A 435 15.49 -7.16 27.42
C LEU A 435 16.89 -7.60 26.97
N SER A 436 17.35 -7.16 25.79
CA SER A 436 18.66 -7.48 25.21
C SER A 436 19.67 -6.33 25.27
N CYS A 437 19.27 -5.17 25.81
CA CYS A 437 20.14 -4.08 26.26
C CYS A 437 20.37 -4.16 27.76
#